data_AF-A0A976IBF8-F1
#
_entry.id   AF-A0A976IBF8-F1
#
_cell.length_a   1.000
_cell.length_b   1.000
_cell.length_c   1.000
_cell.angle_alpha   90.00
_cell.angle_beta   90.00
_cell.angle_gamma   90.00
#
_symmetry.space_group_name_H-M   'P 1'
#
loop_
_entity.id
_entity.type
_entity.pdbx_description
1 polymer ?
#
loop_
_entity_poly.entity_id
_entity_poly.type
_entity_poly.pdbx_seq_one_letter_code
_entity_poly.pdbx_strand_id
1 'polypeptide(L)'
;MATLPASQVQPSDAELKATNGDISIQLRLGVATLSLGASGRWELDHATLHQAEERARVSEEHNAALELENAALRDECTRMKEESNMEKFKCQLLVEMLAVSTLDEERSRTQAKQEEAHVASLKSDIAVLLEHARLNGIDMCKLSDLLAAKR
;
A
#
# COMPACT_ATOMS: atom_id res chain seq x y z
N MET A 1 -9.00 -9.07 -90.61
CA MET A 1 -10.21 -8.46 -91.19
C MET A 1 -11.10 -7.99 -90.05
N ALA A 2 -11.40 -6.69 -90.00
CA ALA A 2 -12.56 -6.00 -89.39
C ALA A 2 -12.16 -4.59 -88.88
N THR A 3 -12.21 -3.64 -89.83
CA THR A 3 -12.76 -2.27 -89.81
C THR A 3 -12.72 -1.34 -88.58
N LEU A 4 -12.30 -0.08 -88.84
CA LEU A 4 -12.24 1.14 -88.02
C LEU A 4 -13.64 1.65 -87.55
N PRO A 5 -13.74 2.72 -86.71
CA PRO A 5 -13.63 4.09 -87.23
C PRO A 5 -12.78 5.06 -86.38
N ALA A 6 -12.33 6.10 -87.08
CA ALA A 6 -11.61 7.26 -86.58
C ALA A 6 -12.47 8.14 -85.65
N SER A 7 -11.80 8.78 -84.69
CA SER A 7 -12.25 10.09 -84.19
C SER A 7 -11.04 10.98 -83.96
N GLN A 8 -10.93 11.98 -84.83
CA GLN A 8 -10.09 13.14 -84.66
C GLN A 8 -10.48 13.82 -83.35
N VAL A 9 -9.50 14.06 -82.46
CA VAL A 9 -9.64 15.07 -81.42
C VAL A 9 -8.66 16.18 -81.80
N GLN A 10 -9.20 17.17 -82.51
CA GLN A 10 -8.56 18.49 -82.58
C GLN A 10 -8.42 19.03 -81.16
N PRO A 11 -7.30 19.69 -80.82
CA PRO A 11 -7.18 20.42 -79.57
C PRO A 11 -8.16 21.60 -79.63
N SER A 12 -9.25 21.51 -78.87
CA SER A 12 -10.19 22.60 -78.70
C SER A 12 -9.51 23.74 -77.97
N ASP A 13 -9.75 24.98 -78.41
CA ASP A 13 -9.36 26.28 -77.83
C ASP A 13 -9.89 26.53 -76.39
N ALA A 14 -10.10 25.48 -75.60
CA ALA A 14 -10.55 25.50 -74.22
C ALA A 14 -9.40 25.59 -73.21
N GLU A 15 -8.14 25.52 -73.64
CA GLU A 15 -6.95 25.67 -72.77
C GLU A 15 -6.54 27.13 -72.51
N LEU A 16 -7.24 28.13 -73.10
CA LEU A 16 -6.95 29.56 -72.92
C LEU A 16 -8.02 30.36 -72.15
N LYS A 17 -8.94 29.71 -71.45
CA LYS A 17 -9.85 30.35 -70.47
C LYS A 17 -9.52 30.01 -69.01
N ALA A 18 -8.25 29.73 -68.74
CA ALA A 18 -7.73 29.43 -67.41
C ALA A 18 -7.00 30.62 -66.77
N THR A 19 -7.55 31.84 -66.79
CA THR A 19 -6.93 32.98 -66.09
C THR A 19 -7.95 34.01 -65.61
N ASN A 20 -8.94 33.60 -64.81
CA ASN A 20 -9.68 34.51 -63.92
C ASN A 20 -10.41 33.74 -62.80
N GLY A 21 -9.79 32.67 -62.30
CA GLY A 21 -10.18 32.06 -61.04
C GLY A 21 -9.29 32.66 -59.95
N ASP A 22 -9.88 33.43 -59.05
CA ASP A 22 -9.22 33.96 -57.85
C ASP A 22 -8.44 32.84 -57.16
N ILE A 23 -7.12 32.98 -57.07
CA ILE A 23 -6.27 32.08 -56.29
C ILE A 23 -6.53 32.42 -54.81
N SER A 24 -7.31 31.59 -54.12
CA SER A 24 -7.52 31.77 -52.68
C SER A 24 -6.20 31.47 -51.94
N ILE A 25 -5.59 32.52 -51.41
CA ILE A 25 -4.37 32.41 -50.62
C ILE A 25 -4.77 32.02 -49.20
N GLN A 26 -4.34 30.84 -48.76
CA GLN A 26 -4.50 30.38 -47.37
C GLN A 26 -3.14 30.31 -46.68
N LEU A 27 -3.01 31.00 -45.55
CA LEU A 27 -1.84 30.99 -44.69
C LEU A 27 -2.19 30.28 -43.39
N ARG A 28 -1.48 29.21 -43.07
CA ARG A 28 -1.65 28.47 -41.81
C ARG A 28 -0.58 28.91 -40.82
N LEU A 29 -1.00 29.49 -39.71
CA LEU A 29 -0.14 29.91 -38.60
C LEU A 29 -0.51 29.06 -37.38
N GLY A 30 0.16 27.91 -37.24
CA GLY A 30 -0.18 26.92 -36.21
C GLY A 30 -1.58 26.34 -36.44
N VAL A 31 -2.49 26.56 -35.50
CA VAL A 31 -3.90 26.11 -35.56
C VAL A 31 -4.84 27.11 -36.23
N ALA A 32 -4.39 28.35 -36.45
CA ALA A 32 -5.19 29.40 -37.08
C ALA A 32 -4.98 29.40 -38.60
N THR A 33 -6.08 29.60 -39.35
CA THR A 33 -6.04 29.67 -40.82
C THR A 33 -6.50 31.05 -41.26
N LEU A 34 -5.65 31.75 -42.01
CA LEU A 34 -5.93 33.06 -42.58
C LEU A 34 -6.19 32.88 -44.08
N SER A 35 -7.37 33.28 -44.56
CA SER A 35 -7.77 33.16 -45.96
C SER A 35 -8.01 34.54 -46.59
N LEU A 36 -7.53 34.72 -47.83
CA LEU A 36 -7.84 35.91 -48.63
C LEU A 36 -9.15 35.67 -49.39
N GLY A 37 -10.21 36.39 -49.02
CA GLY A 37 -11.51 36.32 -49.68
C GLY A 37 -11.52 37.04 -51.04
N ALA A 38 -12.52 36.75 -51.88
CA ALA A 38 -12.70 37.32 -53.23
C ALA A 38 -12.82 38.86 -53.27
N SER A 39 -13.02 39.51 -52.12
CA SER A 39 -13.02 40.97 -51.97
C SER A 39 -11.65 41.56 -51.68
N GLY A 40 -10.58 40.74 -51.63
CA GLY A 40 -9.23 41.15 -51.25
C GLY A 40 -9.07 41.37 -49.74
N ARG A 41 -10.03 40.95 -48.91
CA ARG A 41 -9.97 41.02 -47.45
C ARG A 41 -9.43 39.73 -46.85
N TRP A 42 -8.56 39.86 -45.87
CA TRP A 42 -8.09 38.74 -45.07
C TRP A 42 -9.11 38.39 -43.98
N GLU A 43 -9.53 37.14 -43.93
CA GLU A 43 -10.42 36.58 -42.92
C GLU A 43 -9.66 35.53 -42.11
N LEU A 44 -9.75 35.62 -40.79
CA LEU A 44 -9.05 34.72 -39.86
C LEU A 44 -10.06 33.76 -39.23
N ASP A 45 -9.86 32.46 -39.45
CA ASP A 45 -10.64 31.42 -38.78
C ASP A 45 -10.10 31.21 -37.34
N HIS A 46 -10.88 31.68 -36.38
CA HIS A 46 -10.61 31.59 -34.95
C HIS A 46 -11.26 30.38 -34.27
N ALA A 47 -12.13 29.63 -34.96
CA ALA A 47 -12.91 28.58 -34.32
C ALA A 47 -12.02 27.43 -33.82
N THR A 48 -11.00 27.06 -34.60
CA THR A 48 -10.05 26.00 -34.24
C THR A 48 -9.14 26.39 -33.08
N LEU A 49 -8.71 27.65 -33.01
CA LEU A 49 -7.90 28.18 -31.91
C LEU A 49 -8.71 28.19 -30.62
N HIS A 50 -9.92 28.75 -30.64
CA HIS A 50 -10.81 28.78 -29.47
C HIS A 50 -11.16 27.37 -28.98
N GLN A 51 -11.39 26.42 -29.90
CA GLN A 51 -11.65 25.03 -29.53
C GLN A 51 -10.41 24.34 -28.93
N ALA A 52 -9.21 24.72 -29.34
CA ALA A 52 -7.96 24.19 -28.76
C ALA A 52 -7.71 24.78 -27.37
N GLU A 53 -7.95 26.08 -27.18
CA GLU A 53 -7.86 26.75 -25.88
C GLU A 53 -8.84 26.14 -24.87
N GLU A 54 -10.10 25.92 -25.27
CA GLU A 54 -11.09 25.33 -24.37
C GLU A 54 -10.73 23.87 -24.00
N ARG A 55 -10.20 23.10 -24.97
CA ARG A 55 -9.71 21.74 -24.68
C ARG A 55 -8.50 21.74 -23.75
N ALA A 56 -7.59 22.69 -23.91
CA ALA A 56 -6.46 22.86 -23.01
C ALA A 56 -6.92 23.19 -21.60
N ARG A 57 -7.85 24.15 -21.44
CA ARG A 57 -8.45 24.54 -20.16
C ARG A 57 -9.10 23.34 -19.45
N VAL A 58 -9.96 22.59 -20.14
CA VAL A 58 -10.61 21.40 -19.57
C VAL A 58 -9.58 20.34 -19.18
N SER A 59 -8.54 20.15 -19.99
CA SER A 59 -7.48 19.19 -19.68
C SER A 59 -6.65 19.62 -18.46
N GLU A 60 -6.39 20.91 -18.30
CA GLU A 60 -5.67 21.46 -17.13
C GLU A 60 -6.51 21.31 -15.86
N GLU A 61 -7.80 21.63 -15.92
CA GLU A 61 -8.74 21.44 -14.80
C GLU A 61 -8.82 19.96 -14.39
N HIS A 62 -8.89 19.05 -15.37
CA HIS A 62 -8.91 17.61 -15.09
C HIS A 62 -7.59 17.11 -14.51
N ASN A 63 -6.45 17.55 -15.04
CA ASN A 63 -5.15 17.19 -14.50
C ASN A 63 -4.98 17.67 -13.06
N ALA A 64 -5.39 18.91 -12.75
CA ALA A 64 -5.34 19.44 -11.39
C ALA A 64 -6.22 18.62 -10.42
N ALA A 65 -7.41 18.21 -10.85
CA ALA A 65 -8.28 17.34 -10.06
C ALA A 65 -7.63 15.97 -9.80
N LEU A 66 -7.04 15.35 -10.84
CA LEU A 66 -6.34 14.07 -10.72
C LEU A 66 -5.09 14.17 -9.83
N GLU A 67 -4.35 15.27 -9.89
CA GLU A 67 -3.19 15.49 -9.03
C GLU A 67 -3.59 15.56 -7.54
N LEU A 68 -4.70 16.24 -7.25
CA LEU A 68 -5.26 16.32 -5.90
C LEU A 68 -5.74 14.94 -5.41
N GLU A 69 -6.44 14.19 -6.25
CA GLU A 69 -6.86 12.83 -5.93
C GLU A 69 -5.65 11.90 -5.71
N ASN A 70 -4.61 12.00 -6.56
CA ASN A 70 -3.40 11.20 -6.40
C ASN A 70 -2.67 11.52 -5.08
N ALA A 71 -2.62 12.79 -4.69
CA ALA A 71 -2.07 13.20 -3.40
C ALA A 71 -2.87 12.59 -2.24
N ALA A 72 -4.20 12.71 -2.28
CA ALA A 72 -5.08 12.13 -1.26
C ALA A 72 -4.92 10.61 -1.15
N LEU A 73 -4.85 9.90 -2.27
CA LEU A 73 -4.64 8.45 -2.31
C LEU A 73 -3.27 8.03 -1.76
N ARG A 74 -2.22 8.82 -2.01
CA ARG A 74 -0.89 8.56 -1.44
C ARG A 74 -0.88 8.72 0.07
N ASP A 75 -1.54 9.74 0.58
CA ASP A 75 -1.69 9.97 2.01
C ASP A 75 -2.47 8.82 2.66
N GLU A 76 -3.57 8.41 2.05
CA GLU A 76 -4.37 7.28 2.53
C GLU A 76 -3.58 5.96 2.51
N CYS A 77 -2.82 5.69 1.44
CA CYS A 77 -1.95 4.52 1.36
C CYS A 77 -0.87 4.54 2.46
N THR A 78 -0.30 5.70 2.74
CA THR A 78 0.70 5.87 3.80
C THR A 78 0.07 5.60 5.17
N ARG A 79 -1.09 6.19 5.46
CA ARG A 79 -1.84 5.95 6.69
C ARG A 79 -2.19 4.48 6.89
N MET A 80 -2.76 3.83 5.87
CA MET A 80 -3.11 2.40 5.95
C MET A 80 -1.88 1.52 6.18
N LYS A 81 -0.74 1.86 5.58
CA LYS A 81 0.52 1.14 5.78
C LYS A 81 1.02 1.28 7.21
N GLU A 82 0.95 2.47 7.79
CA GLU A 82 1.31 2.73 9.18
C GLU A 82 0.39 1.98 10.15
N GLU A 83 -0.93 2.04 9.93
CA GLU A 83 -1.92 1.29 10.72
C GLU A 83 -1.67 -0.22 10.64
N SER A 84 -1.40 -0.76 9.46
CA SER A 84 -1.08 -2.18 9.27
C SER A 84 0.21 -2.57 9.99
N ASN A 85 1.25 -1.73 9.95
CA ASN A 85 2.50 -1.99 10.65
C ASN A 85 2.31 -1.98 12.17
N MET A 86 1.50 -1.04 12.67
CA MET A 86 1.16 -0.97 14.09
C MET A 86 0.42 -2.22 14.56
N GLU A 87 -0.52 -2.71 13.76
CA GLU A 87 -1.26 -3.93 14.09
C GLU A 87 -0.35 -5.17 14.10
N LYS A 88 0.56 -5.29 13.13
CA LYS A 88 1.58 -6.37 13.14
C LYS A 88 2.44 -6.31 14.39
N PHE A 89 2.88 -5.12 14.80
CA PHE A 89 3.66 -4.96 16.03
C PHE A 89 2.88 -5.38 17.27
N LYS A 90 1.60 -4.99 17.39
CA LYS A 90 0.74 -5.40 18.50
C LYS A 90 0.55 -6.91 18.56
N CYS A 91 0.27 -7.55 17.42
CA CYS A 91 0.14 -9.00 17.37
C CYS A 91 1.44 -9.70 17.78
N GLN A 92 2.59 -9.24 17.27
CA GLN A 92 3.89 -9.81 17.63
C GLN A 92 4.17 -9.68 19.13
N LEU A 93 3.94 -8.48 19.68
CA LEU A 93 4.14 -8.22 21.11
C LEU A 93 3.23 -9.11 21.97
N LEU A 94 1.96 -9.29 21.61
CA LEU A 94 1.05 -10.18 22.32
C LEU A 94 1.52 -11.64 22.28
N VAL A 95 2.01 -12.11 21.13
CA VAL A 95 2.57 -13.46 20.99
C VAL A 95 3.79 -13.65 21.89
N GLU A 96 4.71 -12.67 21.92
CA GLU A 96 5.90 -12.71 22.77
C GLU A 96 5.53 -12.67 24.26
N MET A 97 4.60 -11.81 24.66
CA MET A 97 4.12 -11.74 26.03
C MET A 97 3.45 -13.04 26.47
N LEU A 98 2.66 -13.67 25.60
CA LEU A 98 2.08 -14.99 25.87
C LEU A 98 3.16 -16.06 26.04
N ALA A 99 4.19 -16.04 25.20
CA ALA A 99 5.31 -16.97 25.33
C ALA A 99 6.07 -16.79 26.66
N VAL A 100 6.32 -15.55 27.07
CA VAL A 100 6.95 -15.24 28.38
C VAL A 100 6.06 -15.69 29.53
N SER A 101 4.77 -15.35 29.52
CA SER A 101 3.82 -15.76 30.57
C SER A 101 3.76 -17.29 30.71
N THR A 102 3.71 -18.00 29.58
CA THR A 102 3.71 -19.47 29.58
C THR A 102 5.00 -20.04 30.20
N LEU A 103 6.14 -19.42 29.91
CA LEU A 103 7.43 -19.84 30.44
C LEU A 103 7.54 -19.59 31.95
N ASP A 104 7.02 -18.45 32.43
CA ASP A 104 6.95 -18.12 33.85
C ASP A 104 5.98 -19.03 34.62
N GLU A 105 4.85 -19.40 34.03
CA GLU A 105 3.90 -20.35 34.61
C GLU A 105 4.52 -21.74 34.77
N GLU A 106 5.18 -22.28 33.74
CA GLU A 106 5.85 -23.58 33.83
C GLU A 106 7.04 -23.54 34.80
N ARG A 107 7.79 -22.44 34.87
CA ARG A 107 8.84 -22.24 35.88
C ARG A 107 8.26 -22.24 37.30
N SER A 108 7.16 -21.54 37.53
CA SER A 108 6.50 -21.48 38.84
C SER A 108 5.96 -22.85 39.24
N ARG A 109 5.37 -23.58 38.29
CA ARG A 109 4.86 -24.94 38.50
C ARG A 109 5.96 -25.95 38.82
N THR A 110 7.11 -25.85 38.13
CA THR A 110 8.25 -26.73 38.40
C THR A 110 8.88 -26.45 39.77
N GLN A 111 8.99 -25.18 40.17
CA GLN A 111 9.43 -24.81 41.52
C GLN A 111 8.48 -25.34 42.60
N ALA A 112 7.17 -25.16 42.43
CA ALA A 112 6.18 -25.68 43.37
C ALA A 112 6.27 -27.21 43.53
N LYS A 113 6.39 -27.95 42.42
CA LYS A 113 6.59 -29.42 42.46
C LYS A 113 7.88 -29.83 43.15
N GLN A 114 8.96 -29.09 42.93
CA GLN A 114 10.25 -29.37 43.58
C GLN A 114 10.15 -29.16 45.09
N GLU A 115 9.45 -28.11 45.52
CA GLU A 115 9.24 -27.80 46.93
C GLU A 115 8.30 -28.80 47.62
N GLU A 116 7.25 -29.25 46.93
CA GLU A 116 6.39 -30.36 47.39
C GLU A 116 7.20 -31.65 47.59
N ALA A 117 8.07 -32.01 46.63
CA ALA A 117 8.94 -33.18 46.75
C ALA A 117 9.92 -33.05 47.92
N HIS A 118 10.50 -31.86 48.11
CA HIS A 118 11.38 -31.57 49.23
C HIS A 118 10.67 -31.69 50.58
N VAL A 119 9.45 -31.14 50.70
CA VAL A 119 8.62 -31.26 51.89
C VAL A 119 8.22 -32.72 52.15
N ALA A 120 7.89 -33.49 51.11
CA ALA A 120 7.59 -34.91 51.23
C ALA A 120 8.80 -35.72 51.75
N SER A 121 10.00 -35.42 51.23
CA SER A 121 11.25 -36.02 51.71
C SER A 121 11.48 -35.70 53.19
N LEU A 122 11.42 -34.42 53.56
CA LEU A 122 11.57 -33.98 54.96
C LEU A 122 10.55 -34.65 55.88
N LYS A 123 9.28 -34.78 55.46
CA LYS A 123 8.25 -35.49 56.24
C LYS A 123 8.61 -36.96 56.45
N SER A 124 9.09 -37.63 55.41
CA SER A 124 9.58 -39.01 55.49
C SER A 124 10.76 -39.13 56.45
N ASP A 125 11.76 -38.26 56.33
CA ASP A 125 12.95 -38.25 57.18
C ASP A 125 12.58 -38.01 58.65
N ILE A 126 11.67 -37.05 58.92
CA ILE A 126 11.13 -36.81 60.26
C ILE A 126 10.42 -38.07 60.78
N ALA A 127 9.54 -38.70 59.99
CA ALA A 127 8.83 -39.90 60.43
C ALA A 127 9.79 -41.04 60.81
N VAL A 128 10.87 -41.24 60.04
CA VAL A 128 11.92 -42.22 60.36
C VAL A 128 12.65 -41.87 61.65
N LEU A 129 13.01 -40.60 61.85
CA LEU A 129 13.65 -40.13 63.09
C LEU A 129 12.74 -40.33 64.31
N LEU A 130 11.44 -40.04 64.17
CA LEU A 130 10.44 -40.27 65.21
C LEU A 130 10.35 -41.75 65.60
N GLU A 131 10.29 -42.64 64.61
CA GLU A 131 10.21 -44.08 64.85
C GLU A 131 11.50 -44.62 65.50
N HIS A 132 12.67 -44.12 65.07
CA HIS A 132 13.95 -44.48 65.68
C HIS A 132 14.04 -44.02 67.15
N ALA A 133 13.61 -42.79 67.45
CA ALA A 133 13.56 -42.28 68.82
C ALA A 133 12.63 -43.10 69.72
N ARG A 134 11.47 -43.52 69.18
CA ARG A 134 10.50 -44.40 69.85
C ARG A 134 11.11 -45.75 70.20
N LEU A 135 11.80 -46.39 69.24
CA LEU A 135 12.44 -47.70 69.45
C LEU A 135 13.59 -47.65 70.45
N ASN A 136 14.33 -46.54 70.50
CA ASN A 136 15.45 -46.36 71.42
C ASN A 136 15.08 -45.76 72.78
N GLY A 137 13.79 -45.49 73.04
CA GLY A 137 13.32 -44.89 74.28
C GLY A 137 13.84 -43.47 74.54
N ILE A 138 14.16 -42.72 73.47
CA ILE A 138 14.64 -41.33 73.57
C ILE A 138 13.45 -40.42 73.84
N ASP A 139 13.52 -39.65 74.94
CA ASP A 139 12.48 -38.70 75.35
C ASP A 139 12.43 -37.51 74.37
N MET A 140 11.40 -37.50 73.54
CA MET A 140 11.19 -36.56 72.44
C MET A 140 11.13 -35.09 72.87
N CYS A 141 10.61 -34.82 74.08
CA CYS A 141 10.57 -33.47 74.63
C CYS A 141 11.99 -32.91 74.83
N LYS A 142 12.90 -33.72 75.37
CA LYS A 142 14.30 -33.32 75.58
C LYS A 142 15.07 -33.10 74.28
N LEU A 143 14.76 -33.88 73.24
CA LEU A 143 15.38 -33.73 71.92
C LEU A 143 14.89 -32.45 71.21
N SER A 144 13.59 -32.16 71.28
CA SER A 144 12.99 -30.92 70.78
C SER A 144 13.60 -29.69 71.46
N ASP A 145 13.73 -29.73 72.80
CA ASP A 145 14.33 -28.65 73.58
C ASP A 145 15.81 -28.43 73.21
N LEU A 146 16.58 -29.51 72.96
CA LEU A 146 17.98 -29.43 72.53
C LEU A 146 18.15 -28.87 71.11
N LEU A 147 17.23 -29.18 70.18
CA LEU A 147 17.24 -28.63 68.82
C LEU A 147 16.80 -27.17 68.79
N ALA A 148 15.80 -26.81 69.61
CA ALA A 148 15.33 -25.43 69.75
C ALA A 148 16.37 -24.53 70.43
N ALA A 149 17.14 -25.04 71.39
CA ALA A 149 18.20 -24.30 72.08
C ALA A 149 19.50 -24.11 71.26
N LYS A 150 19.62 -24.76 70.10
CA LYS A 150 20.78 -24.65 69.19
C LYS A 150 20.55 -23.75 67.96
N ARG A 151 19.37 -23.15 67.82
CA ARG A 151 19.16 -21.97 66.96
C ARG A 151 19.62 -20.72 67.69
#